data_AF-R6ZPA5-F1
#
_entry.id   AF-R6ZPA5-F1
#
_cell.length_a   1.000
_cell.length_b   1.000
_cell.length_c   1.000
_cell.angle_alpha   90.00
_cell.angle_beta   90.00
_cell.angle_gamma   90.00
#
_symmetry.space_group_name_H-M   'P 1'
#
loop_
_entity.id
_entity.type
_entity.pdbx_description
1 polymer ?
#
loop_
_entity_poly.entity_id
_entity_poly.type
_entity_poly.pdbx_seq_one_letter_code
_entity_poly.pdbx_strand_id
1 'polypeptide(L)'
;MPDAEGIYDFCFEYAETQKEEPNLELKVLVLNINQGNNKELLEVCRTLREYMIFVDRIRLYTKTMELDAAAERAVDECIHEGVLSDFLRKN
;
A
#
# COMPACT_ATOMS: atom_id res chain seq x y z
N MET A 1 -6.48 9.94 -10.49
CA MET A 1 -5.40 8.94 -10.65
C MET A 1 -6.04 7.78 -11.37
N PRO A 2 -5.62 7.44 -12.61
CA PRO A 2 -6.38 6.54 -13.45
C PRO A 2 -6.44 5.14 -12.85
N ASP A 3 -7.48 4.43 -13.23
CA ASP A 3 -7.92 3.13 -12.73
C ASP A 3 -6.94 2.03 -13.17
N ALA A 4 -5.78 1.96 -12.49
CA ALA A 4 -4.66 1.14 -12.91
C ALA A 4 -4.84 -0.33 -12.53
N GLU A 5 -5.76 -1.02 -13.19
CA GLU A 5 -5.70 -2.47 -13.39
C GLU A 5 -5.17 -2.72 -14.80
N GLY A 6 -4.06 -3.47 -14.90
CA GLY A 6 -3.41 -3.69 -16.18
C GLY A 6 -2.26 -4.68 -16.09
N ILE A 7 -1.88 -5.24 -17.25
CA ILE A 7 -0.64 -6.00 -17.41
C ILE A 7 0.46 -5.01 -17.70
N TYR A 8 1.47 -4.97 -16.85
CA TYR A 8 2.65 -4.12 -17.00
C TYR A 8 3.88 -4.98 -17.24
N ASP A 9 4.77 -4.47 -18.08
CA ASP A 9 6.10 -5.03 -18.25
C ASP A 9 7.05 -4.33 -17.27
N PHE A 10 7.69 -5.10 -16.39
CA PHE A 10 8.58 -4.59 -15.35
C PHE A 10 9.97 -5.23 -15.49
N CYS A 11 10.99 -4.41 -15.75
CA CYS A 11 12.38 -4.82 -15.64
C CYS A 11 12.85 -4.66 -14.20
N PHE A 12 13.25 -5.75 -13.54
CA PHE A 12 13.83 -5.73 -12.20
C PHE A 12 15.36 -5.86 -12.25
N GLU A 13 16.08 -4.97 -11.58
CA GLU A 13 17.51 -5.15 -11.29
C GLU A 13 17.67 -5.90 -9.96
N TYR A 14 18.26 -7.10 -10.00
CA TYR A 14 18.65 -7.83 -8.78
C TYR A 14 20.01 -7.35 -8.30
N ALA A 15 20.04 -6.65 -7.17
CA ALA A 15 21.28 -6.25 -6.51
C ALA A 15 21.85 -7.39 -5.66
N GLU A 16 22.29 -8.49 -6.28
CA GLU A 16 23.24 -9.43 -5.67
C GLU A 16 23.77 -10.42 -6.73
N THR A 17 24.71 -9.94 -7.54
CA THR A 17 25.86 -10.63 -8.16
C THR A 17 26.28 -9.81 -9.37
N GLN A 18 27.59 -9.55 -9.51
CA GLN A 18 28.15 -8.83 -10.65
C GLN A 18 27.93 -9.63 -11.95
N LYS A 19 26.78 -9.43 -12.61
CA LYS A 19 26.53 -9.86 -13.99
C LYS A 19 26.30 -8.62 -14.86
N GLU A 20 26.89 -8.65 -16.05
CA GLU A 20 27.01 -7.47 -16.92
C GLU A 20 25.68 -6.86 -17.36
N GLU A 21 24.56 -7.59 -17.40
CA GLU A 21 23.19 -7.03 -17.44
C GLU A 21 22.16 -8.06 -16.90
N PRO A 22 21.62 -7.92 -15.68
CA PRO A 22 20.52 -8.76 -15.22
C PRO A 22 19.19 -8.28 -15.83
N ASN A 23 18.86 -8.77 -17.03
CA ASN A 23 17.58 -8.47 -17.69
C ASN A 23 16.60 -9.64 -17.50
N LEU A 24 15.55 -9.43 -16.69
CA LEU A 24 14.41 -10.33 -16.54
C LEU A 24 13.13 -9.60 -16.99
N GLU A 25 12.52 -10.04 -18.08
CA GLU A 25 11.23 -9.55 -18.59
C GLU A 25 10.10 -10.40 -18.00
N LEU A 26 9.13 -9.76 -17.36
CA LEU A 26 7.99 -10.44 -16.73
C LEU A 26 6.69 -9.78 -17.12
N LYS A 27 5.70 -10.60 -17.50
CA LYS A 27 4.31 -10.18 -17.55
C LYS A 27 3.68 -10.36 -16.19
N VAL A 28 3.30 -9.25 -15.55
CA VAL A 28 2.65 -9.26 -14.24
C VAL A 28 1.26 -8.65 -14.32
N LEU A 29 0.35 -9.14 -13.47
CA LEU A 29 -0.93 -8.50 -13.21
C LEU A 29 -0.78 -7.55 -12.03
N VAL A 30 -1.07 -6.27 -12.24
CA VAL A 30 -1.09 -5.26 -11.17
C VAL A 30 -2.53 -5.05 -10.73
N LEU A 31 -2.76 -5.20 -9.42
CA LEU A 31 -4.06 -5.05 -8.80
C LEU A 31 -4.13 -3.73 -8.00
N ASN A 32 -5.21 -2.98 -8.22
CA ASN A 32 -5.47 -1.74 -7.50
C ASN A 32 -6.15 -2.03 -6.15
N ILE A 33 -5.45 -1.81 -5.04
CA ILE A 33 -6.00 -2.02 -3.70
C ILE A 33 -6.62 -0.76 -3.08
N ASN A 34 -6.69 0.38 -3.80
CA ASN A 34 -7.35 1.58 -3.28
C ASN A 34 -8.81 1.29 -2.87
N GLN A 35 -9.31 1.95 -1.82
CA GLN A 35 -10.71 1.85 -1.36
C GLN A 35 -11.69 1.78 -2.54
N GLY A 36 -12.55 0.76 -2.55
CA GLY A 36 -13.52 0.52 -3.60
C GLY A 36 -13.08 -0.45 -4.71
N ASN A 37 -11.79 -0.79 -4.80
CA ASN A 37 -11.21 -1.70 -5.81
C ASN A 37 -10.79 -3.04 -5.19
N ASN A 38 -10.62 -4.08 -6.02
CA ASN A 38 -10.18 -5.44 -5.61
C ASN A 38 -10.79 -5.93 -4.29
N LYS A 39 -12.11 -5.76 -4.14
CA LYS A 39 -12.82 -6.01 -2.86
C LYS A 39 -12.64 -7.45 -2.38
N GLU A 40 -12.70 -8.43 -3.29
CA GLU A 40 -12.49 -9.84 -2.97
C GLU A 40 -11.10 -10.09 -2.34
N LEU A 41 -10.04 -9.45 -2.87
CA LEU A 41 -8.69 -9.52 -2.31
C LEU A 41 -8.64 -8.91 -0.90
N LEU A 42 -9.30 -7.77 -0.69
CA LEU A 42 -9.36 -7.11 0.62
C LEU A 42 -10.26 -7.88 1.61
N GLU A 43 -11.22 -8.67 1.15
CA GLU A 43 -12.02 -9.54 2.02
C GLU A 43 -11.18 -10.69 2.57
N VAL A 44 -10.37 -11.33 1.73
CA VAL A 44 -9.53 -12.48 2.12
C VAL A 44 -8.25 -12.08 2.86
N CYS A 45 -7.68 -10.90 2.60
CA CYS A 45 -6.45 -10.44 3.23
C CYS A 45 -6.70 -9.31 4.24
N ARG A 46 -6.81 -9.68 5.52
CA ARG A 46 -7.03 -8.73 6.62
C ARG A 46 -5.99 -7.62 6.67
N THR A 47 -4.70 -7.95 6.56
CA THR A 47 -3.60 -6.97 6.65
C THR A 47 -3.68 -5.94 5.53
N LEU A 48 -3.90 -6.37 4.28
CA LEU A 48 -4.04 -5.43 3.16
C LEU A 48 -5.26 -4.53 3.32
N ARG A 49 -6.38 -5.07 3.79
CA ARG A 49 -7.58 -4.26 4.10
C ARG A 49 -7.31 -3.21 5.16
N GLU A 50 -6.69 -3.60 6.27
CA GLU A 50 -6.36 -2.67 7.35
C GLU A 50 -5.34 -1.62 6.92
N TYR A 51 -4.36 -2.00 6.11
CA TYR A 51 -3.42 -1.06 5.48
C TYR A 51 -4.15 -0.01 4.63
N MET A 52 -5.13 -0.44 3.83
CA MET A 52 -5.88 0.50 3.00
C MET A 52 -6.74 1.45 3.82
N ILE A 53 -7.36 0.98 4.91
CA ILE A 53 -8.06 1.86 5.87
C ILE A 53 -7.10 2.93 6.42
N PHE A 54 -5.88 2.55 6.81
CA PHE A 54 -4.87 3.49 7.31
C PHE A 54 -4.48 4.53 6.24
N VAL A 55 -4.16 4.10 5.03
CA VAL A 55 -3.80 5.00 3.92
C VAL A 55 -4.93 5.97 3.59
N ASP A 56 -6.18 5.50 3.58
CA ASP A 56 -7.33 6.34 3.27
C ASP A 56 -7.64 7.35 4.38
N ARG A 57 -7.31 7.05 5.64
CA ARG A 57 -7.34 8.04 6.74
C ARG A 57 -6.32 9.14 6.56
N ILE A 58 -5.08 8.79 6.21
CA ILE A 58 -4.05 9.80 5.90
C ILE A 58 -4.56 10.71 4.79
N ARG A 59 -5.06 10.14 3.68
CA ARG A 59 -5.63 10.90 2.55
C ARG A 59 -6.82 11.76 2.93
N LEU A 60 -7.64 11.32 3.89
CA LEU A 60 -8.76 12.10 4.38
C LEU A 60 -8.27 13.32 5.17
N TYR A 61 -7.33 13.13 6.09
CA TYR A 61 -6.82 14.19 6.95
C TYR A 61 -5.92 15.19 6.22
N THR A 62 -5.17 14.75 5.20
CA THR A 62 -4.37 15.66 4.36
C THR A 62 -5.21 16.64 3.54
N LYS A 63 -6.53 16.47 3.47
CA LYS A 63 -7.43 17.50 2.90
C LYS A 63 -7.48 18.77 3.75
N THR A 64 -7.15 18.67 5.05
CA THR A 64 -7.30 19.76 6.03
C THR A 64 -6.10 19.95 6.95
N MET A 65 -5.10 19.06 6.89
CA MET A 65 -3.95 19.02 7.79
C MET A 65 -2.67 18.76 6.98
N GLU A 66 -1.52 19.18 7.50
CA GLU A 66 -0.22 18.80 6.93
C GLU A 66 0.01 17.28 7.04
N LEU A 67 0.83 16.73 6.15
CA LEU A 67 1.04 15.28 6.03
C LEU A 67 1.47 14.63 7.35
N ASP A 68 2.43 15.23 8.05
CA ASP A 68 2.96 14.66 9.30
C ASP A 68 1.87 14.61 10.39
N ALA A 69 1.08 15.68 10.54
CA ALA A 69 -0.01 15.73 11.50
C ALA A 69 -1.17 14.79 11.12
N ALA A 70 -1.45 14.64 9.83
CA ALA A 70 -2.42 13.67 9.31
C ALA A 70 -1.97 12.23 9.57
N ALA A 71 -0.67 11.94 9.41
CA ALA A 71 -0.08 10.63 9.64
C ALA A 71 -0.10 10.27 11.13
N GLU A 72 0.36 11.18 12.01
CA GLU A 72 0.36 10.98 13.46
C GLU A 72 -1.06 10.66 13.97
N ARG A 73 -2.04 11.48 13.56
CA ARG A 73 -3.45 11.24 13.90
C ARG A 73 -3.97 9.90 13.39
N ALA A 74 -3.66 9.54 12.14
CA ALA A 74 -4.10 8.27 11.57
C ALA A 74 -3.48 7.07 12.32
N VAL A 75 -2.21 7.17 12.75
CA VAL A 75 -1.54 6.15 13.57
C VAL A 75 -2.29 5.94 14.88
N ASP A 76 -2.53 7.02 15.63
CA ASP A 76 -3.20 6.95 16.93
C ASP A 76 -4.59 6.31 16.84
N GLU A 77 -5.41 6.78 15.90
CA GLU A 77 -6.77 6.27 15.71
C GLU A 77 -6.77 4.80 15.22
N CYS A 78 -5.85 4.43 14.32
CA CYS A 78 -5.74 3.05 13.84
C CYS A 78 -5.29 2.10 14.95
N ILE A 79 -4.32 2.50 15.78
CA ILE A 79 -3.91 1.73 16.95
C ILE A 79 -5.07 1.56 17.94
N HIS A 80 -5.81 2.64 18.20
CA HIS A 80 -6.95 2.63 19.12
C HIS A 80 -8.06 1.67 18.67
N GLU A 81 -8.36 1.65 17.37
CA GLU A 81 -9.40 0.82 16.78
C GLU A 81 -8.94 -0.60 16.42
N GLY A 82 -7.66 -0.92 16.63
CA GLY A 82 -7.10 -2.23 16.30
C GLY A 82 -6.85 -2.44 14.80
N VAL A 83 -6.88 -1.38 13.99
CA VAL A 83 -6.59 -1.39 12.56
C VAL A 83 -5.08 -1.32 12.34
N LEU A 84 -4.49 -2.34 11.70
CA LEU A 84 -3.05 -2.40 11.39
C LEU A 84 -2.15 -2.26 12.66
N SER A 85 -2.74 -2.45 13.84
CA SER A 85 -2.12 -2.05 15.11
C SER A 85 -0.82 -2.80 15.42
N ASP A 86 -0.72 -4.07 15.05
CA ASP A 86 0.49 -4.89 15.25
C ASP A 86 1.71 -4.36 14.49
N PHE A 87 1.49 -3.66 13.38
CA PHE A 87 2.56 -3.01 12.61
C PHE A 87 2.85 -1.61 13.14
N LEU A 88 1.81 -0.85 13.45
CA LEU A 88 1.93 0.54 13.88
C LEU A 88 2.56 0.69 15.27
N ARG A 89 2.39 -0.30 16.17
CA ARG A 89 3.00 -0.29 17.51
C ARG A 89 4.51 -0.57 17.53
N LYS A 90 5.10 -1.01 16.42
CA LYS A 90 6.51 -1.43 16.35
C LYS A 90 7.48 -0.30 16.00
N ASN A 91 6.98 0.92 15.80
CA ASN A 91 7.75 2.14 15.52
C ASN A 91 7.38 3.22 16.55
#